data_AF-A0A318V5T5-F1
#
_entry.id   AF-A0A318V5T5-F1
#
_cell.length_a   1.000
_cell.length_b   1.000
_cell.length_c   1.000
_cell.angle_alpha   90.00
_cell.angle_beta   90.00
_cell.angle_gamma   90.00
#
_symmetry.space_group_name_H-M   'P 1'
#
loop_
_entity.id
_entity.type
_entity.pdbx_description
1 polymer ?
#
loop_
_entity_poly.entity_id
_entity_poly.type
_entity_poly.pdbx_seq_one_letter_code
_entity_poly.pdbx_strand_id
1 'polypeptide(L)'
;MDKSTQLMKWILFWVFIVLFALAVLGTLGVVFLGFGTPTEAEREWLVKGLILEVAACIVALFYSIFSLKPESGKQNLNVEDFESRLTELESKVFLTVKEIDSNTVELSARKEDSSSGPSKDFMHQMYPFLARIDEYDTPPPFDVDEYNISPSYTEIDADISSAKPFDKEHREKSYFGLKVQWKCAYKGITEKEDCYRIRLDTERPLFGTYIEVSKEKDIAKLKFLHEGHPMWVCGEIVDLSGSNVELANADFYI
;
A
#
# COMPACT_ATOMS: atom_id res chain seq x y z
N MET A 1 23.05 -30.30 29.74
CA MET A 1 23.59 -29.09 29.09
C MET A 1 23.63 -28.00 30.16
N ASP A 2 24.82 -27.50 30.50
CA ASP A 2 25.02 -26.69 31.71
C ASP A 2 24.34 -25.31 31.63
N LYS A 3 23.67 -24.93 32.72
CA LYS A 3 22.91 -23.67 32.85
C LYS A 3 23.81 -22.43 32.62
N SER A 4 25.11 -22.55 32.92
CA SER A 4 26.10 -21.50 32.67
C SER A 4 26.39 -21.31 31.17
N THR A 5 26.40 -22.38 30.38
CA THR A 5 26.66 -22.32 28.94
C THR A 5 25.51 -21.65 28.20
N GLN A 6 24.26 -21.87 28.63
CA GLN A 6 23.10 -21.17 28.07
C GLN A 6 23.07 -19.69 28.46
N LEU A 7 23.38 -19.35 29.71
CA LEU A 7 23.49 -17.95 30.14
C LEU A 7 24.58 -17.19 29.39
N MET A 8 25.73 -17.83 29.17
CA MET A 8 26.84 -17.23 28.40
C MET A 8 26.45 -16.98 26.94
N LYS A 9 25.73 -17.90 26.29
CA LYS A 9 25.19 -17.71 24.93
C LYS A 9 24.21 -16.54 24.87
N TRP A 10 23.32 -16.42 25.86
CA TRP A 10 22.34 -15.33 25.92
C TRP A 10 22.97 -13.96 26.17
N ILE A 11 23.99 -13.87 27.04
CA ILE A 11 24.73 -12.63 27.26
C ILE A 11 25.46 -12.21 25.98
N LEU A 12 26.11 -13.15 25.30
CA LEU A 12 26.84 -12.88 24.06
C LEU A 12 25.88 -12.45 22.93
N PHE A 13 24.68 -13.03 22.89
CA PHE A 13 23.60 -12.60 22.01
C PHE A 13 23.14 -11.16 22.30
N TRP A 14 22.87 -10.82 23.55
CA TRP A 14 22.44 -9.46 23.93
C TRP A 14 23.51 -8.41 23.64
N VAL A 15 24.78 -8.70 23.95
CA VAL A 15 25.90 -7.80 23.63
C VAL A 15 26.01 -7.59 22.12
N PHE A 16 25.86 -8.65 21.35
CA PHE A 16 25.89 -8.58 19.88
C PHE A 16 24.74 -7.75 19.32
N ILE A 17 23.50 -7.95 19.80
CA ILE A 17 22.33 -7.17 19.37
C ILE A 17 22.49 -5.69 19.70
N VAL A 18 23.01 -5.34 20.88
CA VAL A 18 23.23 -3.94 21.26
C VAL A 18 24.29 -3.29 20.36
N LEU A 19 25.41 -3.97 20.10
CA LEU A 19 26.45 -3.45 19.20
C LEU A 19 25.95 -3.31 17.76
N PHE A 20 25.17 -4.28 17.28
CA PHE A 20 24.56 -4.25 15.97
C PHE A 20 23.55 -3.09 15.84
N ALA A 21 22.68 -2.91 16.83
CA ALA A 21 21.72 -1.80 16.83
C ALA A 21 22.44 -0.43 16.83
N LEU A 22 23.53 -0.28 17.59
CA LEU A 22 24.35 0.92 17.58
C LEU A 22 25.02 1.17 16.22
N ALA A 23 25.52 0.14 15.55
CA ALA A 23 26.12 0.25 14.22
C ALA A 23 25.09 0.63 13.15
N VAL A 24 23.90 0.02 13.19
CA VAL A 24 22.78 0.34 12.29
C VAL A 24 22.27 1.76 12.52
N LEU A 25 22.11 2.18 13.78
CA LEU A 25 21.72 3.56 14.12
C LEU A 25 22.78 4.58 13.69
N GLY A 26 24.07 4.26 13.85
CA GLY A 26 25.17 5.12 13.39
C GLY A 26 25.18 5.30 11.87
N THR A 27 25.04 4.21 11.13
CA THR A 27 24.98 4.25 9.65
C THR A 27 23.72 4.95 9.15
N LEU A 28 22.55 4.69 9.75
CA LEU A 28 21.32 5.44 9.46
C LEU A 28 21.48 6.93 9.76
N GLY A 29 22.15 7.30 10.85
CA GLY A 29 22.42 8.69 11.21
C GLY A 29 23.30 9.40 10.17
N VAL A 30 24.36 8.76 9.70
CA VAL A 30 25.23 9.34 8.65
C VAL A 30 24.49 9.44 7.31
N VAL A 31 23.71 8.42 6.95
CA VAL A 31 23.04 8.30 5.65
C VAL A 31 21.79 9.18 5.53
N PHE A 32 21.01 9.35 6.60
CA PHE A 32 19.74 10.09 6.57
C PHE A 32 19.78 11.45 7.26
N LEU A 33 20.59 11.63 8.30
CA LEU A 33 20.72 12.93 8.98
C LEU A 33 21.89 13.77 8.43
N GLY A 34 22.69 13.23 7.50
CA GLY A 34 23.73 13.98 6.78
C GLY A 34 24.94 14.36 7.63
N PHE A 35 25.15 13.71 8.78
CA PHE A 35 26.34 13.92 9.60
C PHE A 35 27.61 13.52 8.80
N GLY A 36 28.46 14.51 8.48
CA GLY A 36 29.78 14.28 7.88
C GLY A 36 29.91 14.54 6.37
N THR A 37 28.92 15.14 5.70
CA THR A 37 28.93 15.44 4.25
C THR A 37 29.45 14.28 3.37
N PRO A 38 28.92 13.06 3.49
CA PRO A 38 29.38 11.93 2.69
C PRO A 38 28.98 12.11 1.21
N THR A 39 29.87 11.73 0.31
CA THR A 39 29.67 11.81 -1.14
C THR A 39 28.67 10.73 -1.60
N GLU A 40 27.88 10.94 -2.65
CA GLU A 40 26.84 9.98 -3.08
C GLU A 40 27.39 8.56 -3.35
N ALA A 41 28.62 8.45 -3.86
CA ALA A 41 29.29 7.16 -4.08
C ALA A 41 29.69 6.44 -2.78
N GLU A 42 30.03 7.19 -1.72
CA GLU A 42 30.39 6.64 -0.40
C GLU A 42 29.15 6.16 0.35
N ARG A 43 28.01 6.86 0.15
CA ARG A 43 26.70 6.46 0.70
C ARG A 43 26.23 5.12 0.13
N GLU A 44 26.37 4.89 -1.17
CA GLU A 44 25.98 3.62 -1.79
C GLU A 44 26.85 2.45 -1.31
N TRP A 45 28.17 2.68 -1.16
CA TRP A 45 29.09 1.68 -0.62
C TRP A 45 28.81 1.35 0.85
N LEU A 46 28.50 2.35 1.67
CA LEU A 46 28.11 2.16 3.08
C LEU A 46 26.84 1.30 3.20
N VAL A 47 25.83 1.57 2.36
CA VAL A 47 24.58 0.80 2.38
C VAL A 47 24.79 -0.64 1.92
N LYS A 48 25.56 -0.87 0.84
CA LYS A 48 25.90 -2.23 0.38
C LYS A 48 26.72 -3.00 1.42
N GLY A 49 27.67 -2.34 2.08
CA GLY A 49 28.46 -2.91 3.17
C GLY A 49 27.58 -3.33 4.35
N LEU A 50 26.64 -2.46 4.76
CA LEU A 50 25.71 -2.74 5.84
C LEU A 50 24.81 -3.95 5.53
N ILE A 51 24.27 -4.06 4.32
CA ILE A 51 23.42 -5.20 3.93
C ILE A 51 24.21 -6.52 3.99
N LEU A 52 25.46 -6.51 3.53
CA LEU A 52 26.33 -7.68 3.60
C LEU A 52 26.65 -8.08 5.05
N GLU A 53 26.93 -7.09 5.90
CA GLU A 53 27.20 -7.29 7.32
C GLU A 53 25.97 -7.85 8.05
N VAL A 54 24.78 -7.30 7.78
CA VAL A 54 23.50 -7.78 8.33
C VAL A 54 23.25 -9.23 7.91
N ALA A 55 23.48 -9.56 6.63
CA ALA A 55 23.32 -10.93 6.14
C ALA A 55 24.29 -11.91 6.82
N ALA A 56 25.56 -11.54 6.98
CA ALA A 56 26.55 -12.36 7.69
C ALA A 56 26.19 -12.54 9.18
N CYS A 57 25.69 -11.48 9.83
CA CYS A 57 25.22 -11.51 11.21
C CYS A 57 24.02 -12.45 11.38
N ILE A 58 23.04 -12.42 10.47
CA ILE A 58 21.92 -13.34 10.47
C ILE A 58 22.41 -14.79 10.31
N VAL A 59 23.30 -15.05 9.34
CA VAL A 59 23.86 -16.40 9.14
C VAL A 59 24.62 -16.89 10.38
N ALA A 60 25.42 -16.04 11.03
CA ALA A 60 26.13 -16.38 12.27
C ALA A 60 25.17 -16.60 13.46
N LEU A 61 24.11 -15.81 13.58
CA LEU A 61 23.06 -16.00 14.57
C LEU A 61 22.32 -17.32 14.36
N PHE A 62 21.99 -17.67 13.12
CA PHE A 62 21.41 -18.97 12.78
C PHE A 62 22.39 -20.10 13.14
N TYR A 63 23.67 -19.96 12.84
CA TYR A 63 24.67 -20.98 13.18
C TYR A 63 24.86 -21.16 14.70
N SER A 64 24.78 -20.06 15.46
CA SER A 64 24.91 -20.04 16.92
C SER A 64 23.66 -20.57 17.64
N ILE A 65 22.47 -20.16 17.21
CA ILE A 65 21.17 -20.54 17.79
C ILE A 65 20.81 -21.98 17.42
N PHE A 66 21.01 -22.40 16.17
CA PHE A 66 20.70 -23.77 15.75
C PHE A 66 21.79 -24.78 16.10
N SER A 67 22.96 -24.35 16.61
CA SER A 67 24.06 -25.21 17.02
C SER A 67 24.22 -26.41 16.07
N LEU A 68 24.51 -26.15 14.79
CA LEU A 68 25.04 -27.15 13.84
C LEU A 68 26.49 -27.50 14.24
N LYS A 69 26.66 -27.93 15.48
CA LYS A 69 27.84 -28.65 15.93
C LYS A 69 27.46 -30.11 15.75
N PRO A 70 28.11 -30.87 14.84
CA PRO A 70 27.89 -32.30 14.77
C PRO A 70 28.46 -32.90 16.07
N GLU A 71 27.61 -33.03 17.10
CA GLU A 71 27.95 -33.86 18.24
C GLU A 71 27.81 -35.31 17.80
N SER A 72 28.97 -35.88 17.48
CA SER A 72 29.18 -37.32 17.46
C SER A 72 28.83 -37.90 18.83
N GLY A 73 27.59 -38.33 19.01
CA GLY A 73 27.16 -38.89 20.30
C GLY A 73 25.67 -39.22 20.32
N LYS A 74 25.36 -40.47 19.97
CA LYS A 74 24.07 -41.16 20.15
C LYS A 74 23.10 -40.47 21.13
N GLN A 75 22.12 -39.77 20.59
CA GLN A 75 20.82 -39.62 21.25
C GLN A 75 19.80 -40.33 20.35
N ASN A 76 19.40 -41.53 20.78
CA ASN A 76 18.17 -42.16 20.33
C ASN A 76 17.01 -41.28 20.84
N LEU A 77 16.74 -40.18 20.15
CA LEU A 77 15.55 -39.39 20.34
C LEU A 77 14.43 -40.06 19.54
N ASN A 78 13.77 -41.01 20.21
CA ASN A 78 12.34 -41.34 20.10
C ASN A 78 11.66 -41.04 18.75
N VAL A 79 12.20 -41.58 17.66
CA VAL A 79 11.60 -41.48 16.32
C VAL A 79 10.22 -42.17 16.31
N GLU A 80 10.06 -43.26 17.07
CA GLU A 80 8.77 -43.96 17.24
C GLU A 80 7.71 -43.11 17.97
N ASP A 81 8.09 -42.30 18.96
CA ASP A 81 7.15 -41.41 19.66
C ASP A 81 6.71 -40.25 18.76
N PHE A 82 7.62 -39.76 17.90
CA PHE A 82 7.28 -38.78 16.87
C PHE A 82 6.39 -39.36 15.77
N GLU A 83 6.66 -40.58 15.28
CA GLU A 83 5.82 -41.26 14.28
C GLU A 83 4.42 -41.56 14.81
N SER A 84 4.30 -41.99 16.08
CA SER A 84 2.98 -42.23 16.70
C SER A 84 2.16 -40.93 16.82
N ARG A 85 2.79 -39.80 17.16
CA ARG A 85 2.13 -38.49 17.18
C ARG A 85 1.81 -37.95 15.80
N LEU A 86 2.62 -38.27 14.79
CA LEU A 86 2.39 -37.87 13.40
C LEU A 86 1.18 -38.60 12.81
N THR A 87 1.07 -39.90 13.06
CA THR A 87 -0.10 -40.70 12.65
C THR A 87 -1.37 -40.29 13.39
N GLU A 88 -1.28 -39.93 14.68
CA GLU A 88 -2.42 -39.36 15.42
C GLU A 88 -2.83 -37.99 14.85
N LEU A 89 -1.87 -37.11 14.54
CA LEU A 89 -2.14 -35.82 13.91
C LEU A 89 -2.77 -35.99 12.52
N GLU A 90 -2.26 -36.90 11.70
CA GLU A 90 -2.78 -37.17 10.37
C GLU A 90 -4.23 -37.67 10.43
N SER A 91 -4.54 -38.55 11.39
CA SER A 91 -5.92 -39.01 11.61
C SER A 91 -6.86 -37.89 12.07
N LYS A 92 -6.38 -36.98 12.93
CA LYS A 92 -7.15 -35.81 13.39
C LYS A 92 -7.36 -34.83 12.25
N VAL A 93 -6.33 -34.54 11.45
CA VAL A 93 -6.42 -33.68 10.27
C VAL A 93 -7.39 -34.27 9.24
N PHE A 94 -7.34 -35.58 8.99
CA PHE A 94 -8.27 -36.23 8.06
C PHE A 94 -9.74 -36.12 8.53
N LEU A 95 -9.99 -36.28 9.84
CA LEU A 95 -11.33 -36.09 10.41
C LEU A 95 -11.78 -34.62 10.34
N THR A 96 -10.89 -33.66 10.63
CA THR A 96 -11.20 -32.23 10.52
C THR A 96 -11.42 -31.79 9.08
N VAL A 97 -10.65 -32.31 8.12
CA VAL A 97 -10.85 -32.05 6.68
C VAL A 97 -12.18 -32.60 6.21
N LYS A 98 -12.58 -33.79 6.68
CA LYS A 98 -13.88 -34.38 6.34
C LYS A 98 -15.06 -33.58 6.92
N GLU A 99 -14.91 -33.01 8.12
CA GLU A 99 -15.90 -32.14 8.75
C GLU A 99 -15.97 -30.76 8.06
N ILE A 100 -14.83 -30.24 7.62
CA ILE A 100 -14.75 -29.02 6.79
C ILE A 100 -15.44 -29.27 5.45
N ASP A 101 -15.21 -30.40 4.78
CA ASP A 101 -15.82 -30.70 3.48
C ASP A 101 -17.36 -30.78 3.58
N SER A 102 -17.89 -31.40 4.63
CA SER A 102 -19.34 -31.40 4.89
C SER A 102 -19.92 -30.01 5.18
N ASN A 103 -19.19 -29.14 5.90
CA ASN A 103 -19.61 -27.76 6.14
C ASN A 103 -19.44 -26.87 4.89
N THR A 104 -18.48 -27.20 4.01
CA THR A 104 -18.22 -26.45 2.77
C THR A 104 -19.28 -26.77 1.71
N VAL A 105 -19.83 -27.98 1.69
CA VAL A 105 -20.97 -28.34 0.82
C VAL A 105 -22.24 -27.57 1.24
N GLU A 106 -22.54 -27.45 2.54
CA GLU A 106 -23.67 -26.62 3.01
C GLU A 106 -23.45 -25.11 2.78
N LEU A 107 -22.21 -24.62 2.86
CA LEU A 107 -21.88 -23.22 2.54
C LEU A 107 -21.84 -22.93 1.02
N SER A 108 -21.53 -23.92 0.18
CA SER A 108 -21.50 -23.77 -1.28
C SER A 108 -22.90 -23.73 -1.90
N ALA A 109 -23.86 -24.48 -1.35
CA ALA A 109 -25.27 -24.43 -1.78
C ALA A 109 -25.97 -23.10 -1.44
N ARG A 110 -25.37 -22.27 -0.56
CA ARG A 110 -25.90 -20.95 -0.18
C ARG A 110 -25.25 -19.78 -0.93
N LYS A 111 -24.27 -20.04 -1.80
CA LYS A 111 -23.39 -19.00 -2.38
C LYS A 111 -23.59 -18.73 -3.88
N GLU A 112 -24.72 -19.13 -4.46
CA GLU A 112 -25.06 -18.79 -5.85
C GLU A 112 -26.03 -17.61 -6.02
N ASP A 113 -26.53 -16.99 -4.94
CA ASP A 113 -27.33 -15.77 -5.04
C ASP A 113 -26.76 -14.63 -4.18
N SER A 114 -25.76 -13.91 -4.68
CA SER A 114 -25.50 -12.49 -4.32
C SER A 114 -24.24 -11.95 -5.01
N SER A 115 -24.34 -11.76 -6.33
CA SER A 115 -23.44 -10.87 -7.07
C SER A 115 -23.92 -9.41 -6.98
N SER A 116 -24.17 -8.90 -5.77
CA SER A 116 -24.46 -7.49 -5.58
C SER A 116 -23.40 -6.92 -4.65
N GLY A 117 -22.53 -6.07 -5.19
CA GLY A 117 -21.80 -5.11 -4.36
C GLY A 117 -22.75 -4.35 -3.44
N PRO A 118 -22.22 -3.58 -2.47
CA PRO A 118 -23.07 -2.75 -1.61
C PRO A 118 -24.07 -1.97 -2.47
N SER A 119 -25.35 -1.98 -2.10
CA SER A 119 -26.39 -1.30 -2.88
C SER A 119 -26.00 0.17 -3.05
N LYS A 120 -26.32 0.75 -4.20
CA LYS A 120 -26.04 2.17 -4.50
C LYS A 120 -26.52 3.07 -3.37
N ASP A 121 -27.69 2.76 -2.80
CA ASP A 121 -28.27 3.45 -1.65
C ASP A 121 -27.40 3.35 -0.39
N PHE A 122 -26.80 2.19 -0.10
CA PHE A 122 -25.88 2.03 1.03
C PHE A 122 -24.60 2.85 0.83
N MET A 123 -24.05 2.87 -0.39
CA MET A 123 -22.87 3.66 -0.71
C MET A 123 -23.14 5.16 -0.61
N HIS A 124 -24.32 5.61 -1.06
CA HIS A 124 -24.77 7.00 -0.92
C HIS A 124 -25.00 7.39 0.55
N GLN A 125 -25.47 6.47 1.40
CA GLN A 125 -25.58 6.71 2.84
C GLN A 125 -24.21 6.86 3.52
N MET A 126 -23.24 6.01 3.17
CA MET A 126 -21.88 6.10 3.72
C MET A 126 -21.08 7.30 3.18
N TYR A 127 -21.30 7.65 1.92
CA TYR A 127 -20.57 8.69 1.20
C TYR A 127 -21.56 9.64 0.48
N PRO A 128 -22.14 10.62 1.19
CA PRO A 128 -23.18 11.50 0.65
C PRO A 128 -22.76 12.31 -0.58
N PHE A 129 -21.45 12.53 -0.77
CA PHE A 129 -20.94 13.22 -1.95
C PHE A 129 -21.16 12.44 -3.25
N LEU A 130 -21.27 11.11 -3.21
CA LEU A 130 -21.52 10.29 -4.39
C LEU A 130 -22.91 10.57 -4.98
N ALA A 131 -23.93 10.69 -4.13
CA ALA A 131 -25.27 11.07 -4.57
C ALA A 131 -25.27 12.45 -5.23
N ARG A 132 -24.53 13.41 -4.65
CA ARG A 132 -24.43 14.76 -5.19
C ARG A 132 -23.69 14.83 -6.53
N ILE A 133 -22.68 13.98 -6.74
CA ILE A 133 -21.99 13.87 -8.05
C ILE A 133 -22.93 13.25 -9.08
N ASP A 134 -23.66 12.19 -8.72
CA ASP A 134 -24.60 11.51 -9.61
C ASP A 134 -25.77 12.41 -10.03
N GLU A 135 -26.29 13.23 -9.10
CA GLU A 135 -27.39 14.18 -9.34
C GLU A 135 -26.93 15.48 -10.05
N TYR A 136 -25.62 15.68 -10.22
CA TYR A 136 -25.07 16.87 -10.86
C TYR A 136 -25.16 16.77 -12.39
N ASP A 137 -26.29 17.23 -12.94
CA ASP A 137 -26.62 17.16 -14.37
C ASP A 137 -26.03 18.30 -15.24
N THR A 138 -25.15 19.12 -14.68
CA THR A 138 -24.49 20.20 -15.45
C THR A 138 -23.64 19.59 -16.58
N PRO A 139 -23.79 20.06 -17.83
CA PRO A 139 -22.99 19.55 -18.95
C PRO A 139 -21.50 19.85 -18.76
N PRO A 140 -20.61 19.12 -19.45
CA PRO A 140 -19.17 19.35 -19.39
C PRO A 140 -18.85 20.79 -19.86
N PRO A 141 -18.22 21.62 -19.02
CA PRO A 141 -18.00 23.03 -19.32
C PRO A 141 -16.72 23.29 -20.12
N PHE A 142 -15.86 22.27 -20.26
CA PHE A 142 -14.59 22.35 -20.98
C PHE A 142 -14.73 21.73 -22.37
N ASP A 143 -13.92 22.24 -23.31
CA ASP A 143 -13.94 21.78 -24.69
C ASP A 143 -13.70 20.27 -24.76
N VAL A 144 -14.65 19.55 -25.36
CA VAL A 144 -14.62 18.09 -25.48
C VAL A 144 -13.57 17.65 -26.52
N ASP A 145 -13.18 18.55 -27.43
CA ASP A 145 -12.08 18.30 -28.38
C ASP A 145 -10.70 18.38 -27.70
N GLU A 146 -10.60 19.06 -26.55
CA GLU A 146 -9.37 19.18 -25.77
C GLU A 146 -9.32 18.24 -24.55
N TYR A 147 -10.43 18.09 -23.84
CA TYR A 147 -10.52 17.31 -22.60
C TYR A 147 -11.53 16.18 -22.74
N ASN A 148 -11.06 14.94 -22.54
CA ASN A 148 -11.90 13.77 -22.66
C ASN A 148 -12.67 13.48 -21.37
N ILE A 149 -13.93 13.05 -21.52
CA ILE A 149 -14.76 12.59 -20.39
C ILE A 149 -14.41 11.13 -20.02
N SER A 150 -13.98 10.36 -21.02
CA SER A 150 -13.54 8.97 -20.87
C SER A 150 -12.05 8.87 -21.20
N PRO A 151 -11.26 8.08 -20.46
CA PRO A 151 -11.67 7.21 -19.35
C PRO A 151 -12.07 7.93 -18.06
N SER A 152 -13.06 7.36 -17.35
CA SER A 152 -13.40 7.77 -15.99
C SER A 152 -12.36 7.27 -14.98
N TYR A 153 -12.34 7.84 -13.78
CA TYR A 153 -11.45 7.34 -12.71
C TYR A 153 -11.66 5.85 -12.44
N THR A 154 -12.93 5.44 -12.38
CA THR A 154 -13.30 4.04 -12.11
C THR A 154 -12.80 3.11 -13.21
N GLU A 155 -12.84 3.56 -14.47
CA GLU A 155 -12.33 2.81 -15.62
C GLU A 155 -10.81 2.65 -15.56
N ILE A 156 -10.08 3.73 -15.23
CA ILE A 156 -8.62 3.71 -15.07
C ILE A 156 -8.21 2.74 -13.96
N ASP A 157 -8.81 2.84 -12.78
CA ASP A 157 -8.48 1.95 -11.65
C ASP A 157 -8.83 0.48 -11.96
N ALA A 158 -9.95 0.23 -12.62
CA ALA A 158 -10.34 -1.12 -13.02
C ALA A 158 -9.34 -1.73 -14.01
N ASP A 159 -8.88 -0.96 -15.01
CA ASP A 159 -7.87 -1.42 -15.97
C ASP A 159 -6.54 -1.75 -15.26
N ILE A 160 -6.04 -0.84 -14.43
CA ILE A 160 -4.80 -1.04 -13.65
C ILE A 160 -4.93 -2.23 -12.69
N SER A 161 -6.07 -2.36 -12.01
CA SER A 161 -6.33 -3.44 -11.06
C SER A 161 -6.40 -4.80 -11.74
N SER A 162 -6.93 -4.86 -12.96
CA SER A 162 -7.02 -6.08 -13.77
C SER A 162 -5.68 -6.52 -14.38
N ALA A 163 -4.72 -5.59 -14.50
CA ALA A 163 -3.40 -5.87 -15.04
C ALA A 163 -2.57 -6.77 -14.11
N LYS A 164 -1.65 -7.53 -14.73
CA LYS A 164 -0.72 -8.39 -13.99
C LYS A 164 0.18 -7.54 -13.10
N PRO A 165 0.60 -8.02 -11.91
CA PRO A 165 1.38 -7.21 -10.96
C PRO A 165 2.63 -6.54 -11.54
N PHE A 166 3.32 -7.19 -12.47
CA PHE A 166 4.52 -6.64 -13.11
C PHE A 166 4.22 -5.61 -14.22
N ASP A 167 3.00 -5.60 -14.76
CA ASP A 167 2.57 -4.67 -15.80
C ASP A 167 1.87 -3.43 -15.23
N LYS A 168 1.53 -3.41 -13.94
CA LYS A 168 0.76 -2.32 -13.31
C LYS A 168 1.43 -0.96 -13.46
N GLU A 169 2.72 -0.88 -13.17
CA GLU A 169 3.48 0.38 -13.30
C GLU A 169 3.51 0.87 -14.77
N HIS A 170 3.61 -0.04 -15.73
CA HIS A 170 3.58 0.32 -17.15
C HIS A 170 2.19 0.82 -17.57
N ARG A 171 1.13 0.18 -17.06
CA ARG A 171 -0.26 0.57 -17.31
C ARG A 171 -0.59 1.93 -16.69
N GLU A 172 -0.18 2.17 -15.45
CA GLU A 172 -0.31 3.49 -14.80
C GLU A 172 0.32 4.59 -15.66
N LYS A 173 1.58 4.41 -16.08
CA LYS A 173 2.28 5.39 -16.92
C LYS A 173 1.66 5.59 -18.30
N SER A 174 0.86 4.65 -18.80
CA SER A 174 0.20 4.80 -20.11
C SER A 174 -0.89 5.88 -20.13
N TYR A 175 -1.41 6.24 -18.95
CA TYR A 175 -2.41 7.31 -18.80
C TYR A 175 -1.78 8.69 -18.55
N PHE A 176 -0.47 8.78 -18.35
CA PHE A 176 0.20 10.06 -18.13
C PHE A 176 0.16 10.90 -19.41
N GLY A 177 -0.14 12.19 -19.26
CA GLY A 177 -0.33 13.12 -20.37
C GLY A 177 -1.74 13.12 -20.96
N LEU A 178 -2.63 12.26 -20.47
CA LEU A 178 -4.02 12.26 -20.90
C LEU A 178 -4.76 13.47 -20.31
N LYS A 179 -5.36 14.27 -21.19
CA LYS A 179 -6.24 15.38 -20.81
C LYS A 179 -7.65 14.87 -20.52
N VAL A 180 -8.10 15.09 -19.30
CA VAL A 180 -9.38 14.59 -18.79
C VAL A 180 -10.24 15.72 -18.23
N GLN A 181 -11.55 15.53 -18.25
CA GLN A 181 -12.50 16.32 -17.48
C GLN A 181 -13.46 15.42 -16.71
N TRP A 182 -13.55 15.62 -15.40
CA TRP A 182 -14.29 14.77 -14.49
C TRP A 182 -15.24 15.57 -13.59
N LYS A 183 -16.33 14.94 -13.21
CA LYS A 183 -17.20 15.41 -12.11
C LYS A 183 -16.57 14.96 -10.80
N CYS A 184 -16.33 15.90 -9.90
CA CYS A 184 -15.77 15.62 -8.59
C CYS A 184 -16.52 16.40 -7.52
N ALA A 185 -16.36 16.00 -6.27
CA ALA A 185 -16.89 16.73 -5.13
C ALA A 185 -15.77 17.47 -4.40
N TYR A 186 -15.97 18.74 -4.10
CA TYR A 186 -15.00 19.54 -3.36
C TYR A 186 -14.78 18.99 -1.95
N LYS A 187 -13.52 18.76 -1.57
CA LYS A 187 -13.19 18.32 -0.20
C LYS A 187 -12.54 19.43 0.61
N GLY A 188 -11.58 20.15 0.02
CA GLY A 188 -10.88 21.21 0.70
C GLY A 188 -9.74 21.79 -0.10
N ILE A 189 -9.14 22.85 0.44
CA ILE A 189 -8.03 23.58 -0.15
C ILE A 189 -6.90 23.72 0.87
N THR A 190 -5.67 23.57 0.40
CA THR A 190 -4.45 23.79 1.18
C THR A 190 -3.58 24.79 0.44
N GLU A 191 -3.11 25.81 1.13
CA GLU A 191 -2.21 26.81 0.56
C GLU A 191 -0.76 26.34 0.68
N LYS A 192 -0.03 26.33 -0.45
CA LYS A 192 1.43 26.17 -0.51
C LYS A 192 2.09 27.54 -0.77
N GLU A 193 3.41 27.59 -0.78
CA GLU A 193 4.16 28.83 -1.04
C GLU A 193 3.81 29.43 -2.42
N ASP A 194 3.79 28.61 -3.47
CA ASP A 194 3.64 29.07 -4.87
C ASP A 194 2.25 28.78 -5.48
N CYS A 195 1.45 27.90 -4.90
CA CYS A 195 0.17 27.47 -5.46
C CYS A 195 -0.88 27.14 -4.39
N TYR A 196 -2.13 27.01 -4.81
CA TYR A 196 -3.21 26.42 -4.05
C TYR A 196 -3.39 24.96 -4.47
N ARG A 197 -3.30 24.03 -3.52
CA ARG A 197 -3.60 22.61 -3.75
C ARG A 197 -5.04 22.34 -3.33
N ILE A 198 -5.88 21.98 -4.28
CA ILE A 198 -7.28 21.65 -4.04
C ILE A 198 -7.42 20.13 -4.05
N ARG A 199 -8.12 19.59 -3.05
CA ARG A 199 -8.46 18.18 -2.95
C ARG A 199 -9.93 17.98 -3.27
N LEU A 200 -10.19 17.00 -4.11
CA LEU A 200 -11.50 16.64 -4.60
C LEU A 200 -11.72 15.15 -4.37
N ASP A 201 -12.94 14.77 -4.01
CA ASP A 201 -13.37 13.37 -3.98
C ASP A 201 -13.94 12.98 -5.34
N THR A 202 -13.57 11.79 -5.82
CA THR A 202 -14.01 11.26 -7.12
C THR A 202 -15.34 10.53 -7.02
N GLU A 203 -15.85 10.04 -8.16
CA GLU A 203 -16.98 9.09 -8.21
C GLU A 203 -16.72 7.78 -7.45
N ARG A 204 -15.48 7.51 -7.04
CA ARG A 204 -15.11 6.33 -6.25
C ARG A 204 -14.72 6.73 -4.83
N PRO A 205 -15.35 6.13 -3.80
CA PRO A 205 -15.08 6.50 -2.43
C PRO A 205 -13.65 6.14 -2.00
N LEU A 206 -13.05 7.01 -1.18
CA LEU A 206 -11.64 6.97 -0.74
C LEU A 206 -10.61 7.35 -1.81
N PHE A 207 -11.03 7.57 -3.05
CA PHE A 207 -10.16 8.02 -4.13
C PHE A 207 -10.29 9.53 -4.34
N GLY A 208 -9.13 10.20 -4.42
CA GLY A 208 -9.04 11.65 -4.47
C GLY A 208 -8.36 12.17 -5.72
N THR A 209 -8.80 13.31 -6.20
CA THR A 209 -8.09 14.08 -7.23
C THR A 209 -7.48 15.32 -6.59
N TYR A 210 -6.22 15.58 -6.92
CA TYR A 210 -5.49 16.77 -6.53
C TYR A 210 -5.25 17.63 -7.76
N ILE A 211 -5.57 18.91 -7.63
CA ILE A 211 -5.24 19.91 -8.63
C ILE A 211 -4.40 21.01 -7.99
N GLU A 212 -3.42 21.49 -8.72
CA GLU A 212 -2.63 22.66 -8.33
C GLU A 212 -3.03 23.86 -9.17
N VAL A 213 -3.41 24.94 -8.49
CA VAL A 213 -3.89 26.16 -9.10
C VAL A 213 -2.99 27.33 -8.70
N SER A 214 -2.57 28.14 -9.67
CA SER A 214 -1.76 29.34 -9.42
C SER A 214 -2.46 30.31 -8.46
N LYS A 215 -1.68 30.99 -7.61
CA LYS A 215 -2.19 32.04 -6.70
C LYS A 215 -2.80 33.24 -7.43
N GLU A 216 -2.47 33.43 -8.69
CA GLU A 216 -3.03 34.50 -9.54
C GLU A 216 -4.50 34.26 -9.89
N LYS A 217 -4.98 33.02 -9.77
CA LYS A 217 -6.34 32.64 -10.13
C LYS A 217 -7.31 32.95 -8.99
N ASP A 218 -8.50 33.46 -9.34
CA ASP A 218 -9.54 33.74 -8.35
C ASP A 218 -10.14 32.43 -7.80
N ILE A 219 -9.77 32.11 -6.56
CA ILE A 219 -10.28 30.97 -5.80
C ILE A 219 -11.25 31.38 -4.70
N ALA A 220 -11.74 32.63 -4.69
CA ALA A 220 -12.60 33.12 -3.62
C ALA A 220 -13.84 32.24 -3.42
N LYS A 221 -14.44 31.76 -4.52
CA LYS A 221 -15.60 30.84 -4.50
C LYS A 221 -15.30 29.52 -3.77
N LEU A 222 -14.09 28.98 -3.91
CA LEU A 222 -13.70 27.72 -3.26
C LEU A 222 -13.55 27.86 -1.75
N LYS A 223 -13.17 29.05 -1.25
CA LYS A 223 -13.00 29.30 0.19
C LYS A 223 -14.33 29.26 0.96
N PHE A 224 -15.45 29.50 0.29
CA PHE A 224 -16.79 29.48 0.88
C PHE A 224 -17.59 28.21 0.50
N LEU A 225 -17.00 27.32 -0.29
CA LEU A 225 -17.68 26.12 -0.74
C LEU A 225 -17.79 25.10 0.40
N HIS A 226 -18.96 24.46 0.51
CA HIS A 226 -19.14 23.37 1.46
C HIS A 226 -18.47 22.08 0.96
N GLU A 227 -17.98 21.27 1.91
CA GLU A 227 -17.48 19.92 1.60
C GLU A 227 -18.59 19.07 0.94
N GLY A 228 -18.18 18.32 -0.08
CA GLY A 228 -19.05 17.50 -0.91
C GLY A 228 -19.82 18.28 -1.98
N HIS A 229 -19.46 19.52 -2.29
CA HIS A 229 -20.13 20.27 -3.37
C HIS A 229 -19.66 19.76 -4.74
N PRO A 230 -20.57 19.34 -5.63
CA PRO A 230 -20.18 18.82 -6.94
C PRO A 230 -19.68 19.94 -7.85
N MET A 231 -18.64 19.66 -8.61
CA MET A 231 -18.00 20.59 -9.53
C MET A 231 -17.28 19.83 -10.66
N TRP A 232 -17.09 20.51 -11.79
CA TRP A 232 -16.29 19.99 -12.90
C TRP A 232 -14.84 20.39 -12.74
N VAL A 233 -13.94 19.47 -13.04
CA VAL A 233 -12.50 19.71 -13.05
C VAL A 233 -11.89 19.13 -14.31
N CYS A 234 -10.97 19.86 -14.92
CA CYS A 234 -10.17 19.37 -16.03
C CYS A 234 -8.68 19.50 -15.74
N GLY A 235 -7.87 18.75 -16.48
CA GLY A 235 -6.42 18.83 -16.42
C GLY A 235 -5.75 17.65 -17.10
N GLU A 236 -4.43 17.64 -17.04
CA GLU A 236 -3.58 16.58 -17.59
C GLU A 236 -3.12 15.66 -16.47
N ILE A 237 -3.32 14.35 -16.62
CA ILE A 237 -2.86 13.36 -15.63
C ILE A 237 -1.34 13.36 -15.61
N VAL A 238 -0.75 13.71 -14.46
CA VAL A 238 0.71 13.70 -14.26
C VAL A 238 1.17 12.61 -13.31
N ASP A 239 0.30 12.20 -12.39
CA ASP A 239 0.59 11.12 -11.46
C ASP A 239 -0.68 10.35 -11.09
N LEU A 240 -0.53 9.03 -10.98
CA LEU A 240 -1.54 8.09 -10.52
C LEU A 240 -0.92 7.29 -9.37
N SER A 241 -0.89 7.87 -8.17
CA SER A 241 -0.25 7.25 -7.00
C SER A 241 -1.28 6.69 -6.01
N GLY A 242 -1.37 5.35 -5.98
CA GLY A 242 -2.25 4.63 -5.08
C GLY A 242 -3.72 4.96 -5.33
N SER A 243 -4.39 5.57 -4.34
CA SER A 243 -5.80 5.97 -4.46
C SER A 243 -5.98 7.43 -4.93
N ASN A 244 -4.92 8.09 -5.38
CA ASN A 244 -4.98 9.51 -5.71
C ASN A 244 -4.48 9.78 -7.12
N VAL A 245 -5.00 10.84 -7.70
CA VAL A 245 -4.60 11.31 -9.03
C VAL A 245 -4.25 12.77 -8.97
N GLU A 246 -3.11 13.13 -9.56
CA GLU A 246 -2.67 14.51 -9.68
C GLU A 246 -2.91 14.99 -11.11
N LEU A 247 -3.60 16.12 -11.24
CA LEU A 247 -3.80 16.80 -12.52
C LEU A 247 -2.95 18.08 -12.56
N ALA A 248 -2.16 18.22 -13.61
CA ALA A 248 -1.47 19.47 -13.93
C ALA A 248 -2.28 20.31 -14.93
N ASN A 249 -1.91 21.59 -15.06
CA ASN A 249 -2.58 22.56 -15.94
C ASN A 249 -4.10 22.58 -15.71
N ALA A 250 -4.51 22.42 -14.46
CA ALA A 250 -5.88 22.11 -14.13
C ALA A 250 -6.77 23.36 -14.02
N ASP A 251 -8.01 23.20 -14.46
CA ASP A 251 -9.08 24.18 -14.31
C ASP A 251 -10.29 23.56 -13.62
N PHE A 252 -11.18 24.40 -13.10
CA PHE A 252 -12.38 23.98 -12.42
C PHE A 252 -13.56 24.91 -12.73
N TYR A 253 -14.75 24.33 -12.69
CA TYR A 253 -16.01 25.01 -12.91
C TYR A 253 -17.03 24.57 -11.86
N ILE A 254 -17.69 25.55 -11.24
CA ILE A 254 -18.64 25.37 -10.13
C ILE A 254 -20.01 25.87 -10.59
#